data_AF-F6CUZ9-F1
#
_entry.id   AF-F6CUZ9-F1
#
_cell.length_a   1.000
_cell.length_b   1.000
_cell.length_c   1.000
_cell.angle_alpha   90.00
_cell.angle_beta   90.00
_cell.angle_gamma   90.00
#
_symmetry.space_group_name_H-M   'P 1'
#
loop_
_entity.id
_entity.type
_entity.pdbx_description
1 polymer ?
#
loop_
_entity_poly.entity_id
_entity_poly.type
_entity_poly.pdbx_seq_one_letter_code
_entity_poly.pdbx_strand_id
1 'polypeptide(L)' 'MSTEYDGKRIYKYMSASQAIYEIRGDKIHEYMRASQPVYQIKGNRIHKYMSASQAEFEIKGNKIHKFMSASQAIYEIK' A
#
# COMPACT_ATOMS: atom_id res chain seq x y z
N MET A 1 -3.59 -15.84 -1.17
CA MET A 1 -3.44 -15.23 -2.50
C MET A 1 -2.25 -14.29 -2.42
N SER A 2 -1.18 -14.57 -3.17
CA SER A 2 -0.04 -13.64 -3.30
C SER A 2 -0.42 -12.58 -4.32
N THR A 3 -0.15 -11.31 -4.03
CA THR A 3 -0.22 -10.25 -5.03
C THR A 3 1.11 -10.14 -5.75
N GLU A 4 1.16 -9.47 -6.90
CA GLU A 4 2.42 -9.10 -7.56
C GLU A 4 3.33 -8.18 -6.71
N TYR A 5 2.82 -7.73 -5.57
CA TYR A 5 3.49 -6.87 -4.62
C TYR A 5 3.95 -7.60 -3.35
N ASP A 6 3.71 -8.91 -3.24
CA ASP A 6 4.11 -9.70 -2.08
C ASP A 6 5.63 -9.61 -1.84
N GLY A 7 6.02 -9.40 -0.57
CA GLY A 7 7.40 -9.20 -0.14
C GLY A 7 7.98 -7.80 -0.43
N LYS A 8 7.24 -6.92 -1.12
CA LYS A 8 7.70 -5.56 -1.40
C LYS A 8 7.46 -4.61 -0.23
N ARG A 9 8.12 -3.46 -0.28
CA ARG A 9 8.06 -2.42 0.74
C ARG A 9 7.53 -1.12 0.16
N ILE A 10 6.83 -0.35 1.00
CA ILE A 10 6.22 0.91 0.61
C ILE A 10 6.97 2.06 1.26
N TYR A 11 7.35 3.04 0.46
CA TYR A 11 8.14 4.20 0.84
C TYR A 11 7.35 5.47 0.55
N LYS A 12 7.58 6.54 1.32
CA LYS A 12 7.04 7.86 0.96
C LYS A 12 7.67 8.33 -0.34
N TYR A 13 6.82 8.70 -1.30
CA TYR A 13 7.26 9.15 -2.61
C TYR A 13 8.17 10.39 -2.49
N MET A 14 9.30 10.38 -3.21
CA MET A 14 10.33 11.44 -3.23
C MET A 14 11.02 11.77 -1.90
N SER A 15 10.81 11.02 -0.81
CA SER A 15 11.27 11.48 0.51
C SER A 15 11.77 10.40 1.47
N ALA A 16 11.78 9.12 1.11
CA ALA A 16 12.06 8.07 2.08
C ALA A 16 13.31 7.22 1.77
N SER A 17 14.26 7.25 2.71
CA SER A 17 15.35 6.27 2.82
C SER A 17 14.92 4.97 3.52
N GLN A 18 13.80 4.99 4.26
CA GLN A 18 13.29 3.86 5.03
C GLN A 18 11.86 3.50 4.64
N ALA A 19 11.54 2.20 4.63
CA ALA A 19 10.20 1.71 4.36
C ALA A 19 9.24 2.13 5.49
N ILE A 20 8.02 2.51 5.12
CA ILE A 20 6.93 2.82 6.04
C ILE A 20 6.00 1.61 6.19
N TYR A 21 5.84 0.83 5.13
CA TYR A 21 5.05 -0.39 5.16
C TYR A 21 5.74 -1.57 4.46
N GLU A 22 5.27 -2.77 4.76
CA GLU A 22 5.64 -4.03 4.12
C GLU A 22 4.37 -4.72 3.61
N ILE A 23 4.47 -5.36 2.44
CA ILE A 23 3.39 -6.12 1.83
C ILE A 23 3.64 -7.61 2.08
N ARG A 24 2.65 -8.29 2.67
CA ARG A 24 2.66 -9.73 2.95
C ARG A 24 1.39 -10.35 2.35
N GLY A 25 1.53 -11.01 1.20
CA GLY A 25 0.44 -11.47 0.36
C GLY A 25 -0.37 -10.32 -0.21
N ASP A 26 -1.63 -10.20 0.21
CA ASP A 26 -2.56 -9.13 -0.11
C ASP A 26 -2.70 -8.10 1.02
N LYS A 27 -1.89 -8.19 2.07
CA LYS A 27 -1.98 -7.36 3.27
C LYS A 27 -0.81 -6.38 3.36
N ILE A 28 -1.09 -5.19 3.86
CA ILE A 28 -0.08 -4.15 4.11
C ILE A 28 0.04 -3.95 5.61
N HIS A 29 1.27 -3.97 6.10
CA HIS A 29 1.64 -3.87 7.51
C HIS A 29 2.54 -2.67 7.74
N GLU A 30 2.44 -2.00 8.88
CA GLU A 30 3.45 -1.00 9.29
C GLU A 30 4.83 -1.65 9.42
N TYR A 31 5.83 -1.02 8.81
CA TYR A 31 7.19 -1.51 8.80
C TYR A 31 7.77 -1.49 10.23
N MET A 32 8.42 -2.58 10.64
CA MET A 32 8.97 -2.80 11.99
C MET A 32 7.95 -2.80 13.15
N ARG A 33 6.65 -2.65 12.88
CA ARG A 33 5.59 -2.61 13.89
C ARG A 33 4.30 -3.20 13.35
N ALA A 34 4.15 -4.53 13.24
CA ALA A 34 2.80 -5.07 13.06
C ALA A 34 2.67 -6.57 13.29
N SER A 35 1.77 -6.91 14.21
CA SER A 35 1.10 -8.22 14.31
C SER A 35 -0.16 -8.30 13.44
N GLN A 36 -0.82 -7.17 13.17
CA GLN A 36 -2.03 -7.08 12.33
C GLN A 36 -1.82 -6.14 11.13
N PRO A 37 -2.47 -6.39 9.98
CA PRO A 37 -2.39 -5.52 8.82
C PRO A 37 -3.24 -4.26 8.98
N VAL A 38 -2.77 -3.17 8.38
CA VAL A 38 -3.44 -1.86 8.36
C VAL A 38 -4.27 -1.65 7.09
N TYR A 39 -3.84 -2.24 5.97
CA TYR A 39 -4.57 -2.22 4.70
C TYR A 39 -4.61 -3.60 4.02
N GLN A 40 -5.51 -3.73 3.06
CA GLN A 40 -5.64 -4.87 2.16
C GLN A 40 -5.66 -4.40 0.71
N ILE A 41 -4.93 -5.10 -0.15
CA ILE A 41 -4.89 -4.93 -1.59
C ILE A 41 -5.96 -5.81 -2.22
N LYS A 42 -6.81 -5.21 -3.06
CA LYS A 42 -7.82 -5.91 -3.86
C LYS A 42 -7.69 -5.45 -5.31
N GLY A 43 -7.00 -6.25 -6.12
CA GLY A 43 -6.58 -5.83 -7.47
C GLY A 43 -5.59 -4.68 -7.39
N ASN A 44 -5.89 -3.56 -8.05
CA ASN A 44 -5.07 -2.34 -8.00
C ASN A 44 -5.52 -1.35 -6.92
N ARG A 45 -6.44 -1.73 -6.02
CA ARG A 45 -6.99 -0.84 -4.99
C ARG A 45 -6.54 -1.25 -3.60
N ILE A 46 -6.31 -0.25 -2.75
CA ILE A 46 -5.93 -0.46 -1.35
C ILE A 46 -7.07 0.05 -0.46
N HIS A 47 -7.53 -0.83 0.41
CA HIS A 47 -8.60 -0.58 1.36
C HIS A 47 -8.07 -0.66 2.78
N LYS A 48 -8.64 0.10 3.71
CA LYS A 48 -8.36 -0.10 5.13
C LYS A 48 -8.73 -1.53 5.54
N TYR A 49 -7.86 -2.18 6.30
CA TYR A 49 -8.08 -3.56 6.70
C TYR A 49 -9.36 -3.67 7.55
N MET A 50 -10.14 -4.73 7.30
CA MET A 50 -11.48 -4.95 7.90
C MET A 50 -12.52 -3.85 7.67
N SER A 51 -12.27 -2.91 6.75
CA SER A 51 -13.27 -1.92 6.34
C SER A 51 -13.96 -2.32 5.03
N ALA A 52 -15.28 -2.19 4.98
CA ALA A 52 -16.07 -2.35 3.76
C ALA A 52 -16.15 -1.06 2.92
N SER A 53 -15.48 0.01 3.36
CA SER A 53 -15.49 1.32 2.70
C SER A 53 -14.80 1.31 1.33
N GLN A 54 -15.04 2.39 0.59
CA GLN A 54 -14.34 2.71 -0.65
C GLN A 54 -12.81 2.60 -0.48
N ALA A 55 -12.13 2.27 -1.58
CA ALA A 55 -10.67 2.26 -1.61
C ALA A 55 -10.11 3.62 -1.15
N GLU A 56 -9.07 3.58 -0.33
CA GLU A 56 -8.34 4.79 0.09
C GLU A 56 -7.26 5.15 -0.91
N PHE A 57 -6.65 4.14 -1.54
CA PHE A 57 -5.59 4.34 -2.52
C PHE A 57 -5.75 3.46 -3.75
N GLU A 58 -5.06 3.85 -4.82
CA GLU A 58 -4.91 3.10 -6.06
C GLU A 58 -3.43 2.92 -6.39
N ILE A 59 -3.08 1.74 -6.87
CA ILE A 59 -1.76 1.37 -7.37
C ILE A 59 -1.74 1.58 -8.89
N LYS A 60 -0.74 2.34 -9.36
CA LYS A 60 -0.46 2.60 -10.77
C LYS A 60 1.01 2.28 -11.05
N GLY A 61 1.28 1.08 -11.58
CA GLY A 61 2.64 0.55 -11.67
C GLY A 61 3.22 0.34 -10.28
N ASN A 62 4.35 0.99 -9.98
CA ASN A 62 4.97 0.97 -8.65
C ASN A 62 4.60 2.18 -7.77
N LYS A 63 3.63 3.00 -8.18
CA LYS A 63 3.24 4.21 -7.44
C LYS A 63 1.86 4.04 -6.81
N ILE A 64 1.68 4.64 -5.63
CA ILE A 64 0.41 4.64 -4.90
C ILE A 64 -0.10 6.07 -4.83
N HIS A 65 -1.35 6.24 -5.26
CA HIS A 65 -2.06 7.51 -5.28
C HIS A 65 -3.28 7.45 -4.38
N LYS A 66 -3.73 8.60 -3.86
CA LYS A 66 -5.03 8.66 -3.19
C LYS A 66 -6.14 8.34 -4.18
N PHE A 67 -7.07 7.48 -3.79
CA PHE A 67 -8.17 7.04 -4.65
C PHE A 67 -9.02 8.24 -5.09
N MET A 68 -9.42 8.26 -6.36
CA MET A 68 -10.16 9.37 -7.01
C MET A 68 -9.47 10.75 -6.96
N SER A 69 -8.17 10.81 -6.67
CA SER A 69 -7.40 12.05 -6.74
C SER A 69 -6.47 12.03 -7.95
N ALA A 70 -6.47 13.10 -8.74
CA ALA A 70 -5.50 13.31 -9.83
C ALA A 70 -4.12 13.76 -9.34
N SER A 71 -3.89 13.70 -8.02
CA SER A 71 -2.67 14.18 -7.38
C SER A 71 -1.45 13.27 -7.62
N GLN A 72 -0.29 13.84 -7.34
CA GLN A 72 0.99 13.15 -7.35
C GLN A 72 0.96 11.89 -6.47
N ALA A 73 1.81 10.91 -6.81
CA ALA A 73 2.00 9.73 -5.98
C ALA A 73 2.38 10.13 -4.56
N ILE A 74 1.81 9.44 -3.58
CA ILE A 74 2.06 9.64 -2.14
C ILE A 74 3.09 8.63 -1.65
N TYR A 75 3.03 7.42 -2.22
CA TYR A 75 3.97 6.35 -1.93
C TYR A 75 4.48 5.67 -3.20
N GLU A 76 5.56 4.92 -3.04
CA GLU A 76 6.11 4.03 -4.05
C GLU A 76 6.39 2.65 -3.45
N ILE A 77 6.20 1.62 -4.26
CA ILE A 77 6.46 0.23 -3.94
C ILE A 77 7.85 -0.11 -4.51
N LYS A 78 8.73 -0.66 -3.67
CA LYS A 78 10.07 -1.13 -4.04
C LYS A 78 10.29 -2.56 -3.57
#